data_AF-A0AAJ3ZLX8-F1
#
_entry.id   AF-A0AAJ3ZLX8-F1
#
_cell.length_a   1.000
_cell.length_b   1.000
_cell.length_c   1.000
_cell.angle_alpha   90.00
_cell.angle_beta   90.00
_cell.angle_gamma   90.00
#
_symmetry.space_group_name_H-M   'P 1'
#
loop_
_entity.id
_entity.type
_entity.pdbx_description
1 polymer ?
#
loop_
_entity_poly.entity_id
_entity_poly.type
_entity_poly.pdbx_seq_one_letter_code
_entity_poly.pdbx_strand_id
1 'polypeptide(L)'
;MPIIVVDVMPKPEILDPQGKAINGALPRLGFTEFSQVRQGKRFELTVEGEVTDEILAQARTAAEEMLSNPVIEDVVNVAVLDEAEGAR
;
A
#
# COMPACT_ATOMS: atom_id res chain seq x y z
N MET A 1 -1.62 -19.35 6.52
CA MET A 1 -1.09 -18.34 7.47
C MET A 1 -1.68 -17.02 7.03
N PRO A 2 -2.42 -16.32 7.90
CA PRO A 2 -3.01 -15.05 7.53
C PRO A 2 -1.95 -14.02 7.17
N ILE A 3 -2.30 -13.13 6.24
CA ILE A 3 -1.45 -12.03 5.78
C ILE A 3 -2.12 -10.72 6.22
N ILE A 4 -1.36 -9.84 6.85
CA ILE A 4 -1.75 -8.45 7.06
C ILE A 4 -1.12 -7.63 5.93
N VAL A 5 -1.97 -6.89 5.22
CA VAL A 5 -1.57 -5.95 4.18
C VAL A 5 -1.45 -4.57 4.78
N VAL A 6 -0.33 -3.91 4.52
CA VAL A 6 -0.11 -2.50 4.81
C VAL A 6 0.14 -1.77 3.51
N ASP A 7 -0.70 -0.78 3.20
CA ASP A 7 -0.51 0.09 2.04
C ASP A 7 0.00 1.46 2.50
N VAL A 8 1.06 1.91 1.84
CA VAL A 8 1.73 3.19 2.08
C VAL A 8 1.72 3.99 0.80
N MET A 9 1.26 5.23 0.86
CA MET A 9 1.24 6.16 -0.27
C MET A 9 2.06 7.40 0.04
N PRO A 10 2.75 8.01 -0.94
CA PRO A 10 3.28 9.35 -0.75
C PRO A 10 2.15 10.32 -0.37
N LYS A 11 2.42 11.28 0.50
CA LYS A 11 1.45 12.32 0.88
C LYS A 11 0.97 13.08 -0.36
N PRO A 12 -0.28 13.59 -0.40
CA PRO A 12 -0.84 14.24 -1.58
C PRO A 12 0.02 15.39 -2.15
N GLU A 13 0.66 16.16 -1.27
CA GLU A 13 1.54 17.30 -1.58
C GLU A 13 2.94 16.89 -2.05
N ILE A 14 3.32 15.62 -1.91
CA ILE A 14 4.61 15.12 -2.34
C ILE A 14 4.54 14.70 -3.81
N LEU A 15 5.52 15.17 -4.57
CA LEU A 15 5.72 14.75 -5.96
C LEU A 15 6.02 13.24 -6.00
N ASP A 16 5.30 12.53 -6.85
CA ASP A 16 5.53 11.12 -7.17
C ASP A 16 6.07 10.99 -8.60
N PRO A 17 7.40 10.89 -8.78
CA PRO A 17 8.00 10.72 -10.10
C PRO A 17 7.60 9.41 -10.80
N GLN A 18 7.34 8.35 -10.04
CA GLN A 18 7.02 7.03 -10.59
C GLN A 18 5.60 7.02 -11.14
N GLY A 19 4.63 7.50 -10.37
CA GLY A 19 3.24 7.70 -10.83
C GLY A 19 3.19 8.62 -12.05
N LYS A 20 3.96 9.71 -12.06
CA LYS A 20 4.05 10.60 -13.23
C LYS A 20 4.58 9.89 -14.48
N ALA A 21 5.61 9.06 -14.34
CA ALA A 21 6.16 8.28 -15.46
C ALA A 21 5.13 7.30 -16.02
N ILE A 22 4.40 6.59 -15.16
CA ILE A 22 3.34 5.66 -15.55
C ILE A 22 2.20 6.41 -16.26
N ASN A 23 1.73 7.52 -15.69
CA ASN A 23 0.68 8.36 -16.28
C ASN A 23 1.05 8.84 -17.69
N GLY A 24 2.32 9.18 -17.94
CA GLY A 24 2.80 9.56 -19.26
C GLY A 24 2.90 8.41 -20.27
N ALA A 25 2.98 7.16 -19.79
CA ALA A 25 3.06 5.97 -20.63
C ALA A 25 1.69 5.42 -21.04
N LEU A 26 0.69 5.50 -20.14
CA LEU A 26 -0.65 4.92 -20.34
C LEU A 26 -1.33 5.30 -21.69
N PRO A 27 -1.32 6.57 -22.14
CA PRO A 27 -1.95 6.93 -23.41
C PRO A 27 -1.33 6.25 -24.63
N ARG A 28 -0.02 5.97 -24.59
CA ARG A 28 0.69 5.28 -25.69
C ARG A 28 0.28 3.81 -25.81
N LEU A 29 -0.29 3.25 -24.74
CA LEU A 29 -0.81 1.90 -24.67
C LEU A 29 -2.33 1.85 -24.93
N GLY A 30 -2.96 2.99 -25.21
CA GLY A 30 -4.39 3.10 -25.50
C GLY A 30 -5.27 3.37 -24.28
N PHE A 31 -4.72 3.53 -23.07
CA PHE A 31 -5.48 3.89 -21.88
C PHE A 31 -5.54 5.41 -21.74
N THR A 32 -6.71 6.00 -21.93
CA THR A 32 -6.90 7.47 -22.02
C THR A 32 -7.87 8.03 -20.99
N GLU A 33 -8.50 7.15 -20.21
CA GLU A 33 -9.53 7.45 -19.23
C GLU A 33 -8.94 7.91 -17.89
N PHE A 34 -7.66 7.62 -17.63
CA PHE A 34 -6.98 7.93 -16.38
C PHE A 34 -6.28 9.29 -16.46
N SER A 35 -6.68 10.22 -15.58
CA SER A 35 -6.12 11.58 -15.52
C SER A 35 -4.87 11.69 -14.64
N GLN A 36 -4.67 10.74 -13.72
CA GLN A 36 -3.55 10.73 -12.79
C GLN A 36 -3.25 9.31 -12.32
N VAL A 37 -1.97 9.01 -12.12
CA VAL A 37 -1.49 7.81 -11.44
C VAL A 37 -0.64 8.23 -10.25
N ARG A 38 -0.88 7.58 -9.11
CA ARG A 38 0.02 7.61 -7.94
C ARG A 38 0.50 6.19 -7.67
N GLN A 39 1.77 6.06 -7.31
CA GLN A 39 2.39 4.81 -6.93
C GLN A 39 2.77 4.84 -5.45
N GLY A 40 2.55 3.72 -4.77
CA GLY A 40 2.92 3.51 -3.38
C GLY A 40 3.42 2.09 -3.17
N LYS A 41 3.59 1.73 -1.90
CA LYS A 41 4.14 0.45 -1.47
C LYS A 41 3.05 -0.38 -0.81
N ARG A 42 3.06 -1.68 -1.08
CA ARG A 42 2.30 -2.69 -0.35
C ARG A 42 3.28 -3.59 0.38
N PHE A 43 3.06 -3.79 1.68
CA PHE A 43 3.79 -4.74 2.49
C PHE A 43 2.84 -5.86 2.91
N GLU A 44 3.34 -7.09 2.89
CA GLU A 44 2.61 -8.28 3.29
C GLU A 44 3.31 -8.91 4.49
N LEU A 45 2.66 -8.84 5.64
CA LEU A 45 3.16 -9.37 6.91
C LEU A 45 2.48 -10.71 7.15
N THR A 46 3.24 -11.81 7.05
CA THR A 46 2.74 -13.14 7.37
C THR A 46 2.71 -13.34 8.88
N VAL A 47 1.57 -13.80 9.40
CA VAL A 47 1.40 -14.08 10.84
C VAL A 47 1.25 -15.58 11.05
N GLU A 48 2.02 -16.13 11.99
CA GLU A 48 1.83 -17.50 12.47
C GLU A 48 0.67 -17.52 13.47
N GLY A 49 -0.38 -18.28 13.17
CA GLY A 49 -1.58 -18.38 14.02
C GLY A 49 -2.69 -17.40 13.62
N GLU A 50 -3.50 -17.00 14.60
CA GLU A 50 -4.65 -16.11 14.41
C GLU A 50 -4.23 -14.64 14.46
N VAL A 51 -4.84 -13.79 13.64
CA VAL A 51 -4.65 -12.34 13.72
C VAL A 51 -5.60 -11.77 14.76
N THR A 52 -5.06 -11.37 15.91
CA THR A 52 -5.80 -10.69 16.97
C THR A 52 -5.76 -9.17 16.77
N ASP A 53 -6.63 -8.45 17.48
CA ASP A 53 -6.60 -6.97 17.52
C ASP A 53 -5.24 -6.43 17.99
N GLU A 54 -4.55 -7.16 18.88
CA GLU A 54 -3.21 -6.79 19.35
C GLU A 54 -2.16 -6.92 18.24
N ILE A 55 -2.22 -7.98 17.44
CA ILE A 55 -1.33 -8.15 16.29
C ILE A 55 -1.60 -7.07 15.23
N LEU A 56 -2.88 -6.73 14.99
CA LEU A 56 -3.23 -5.63 14.10
C LEU A 56 -2.71 -4.27 14.63
N ALA A 57 -2.78 -4.04 15.93
CA ALA A 57 -2.21 -2.84 16.54
C ALA A 57 -0.68 -2.78 16.36
N GLN A 58 0.02 -3.90 16.58
CA GLN A 58 1.47 -4.00 16.34
C GLN A 58 1.82 -3.76 14.86
N ALA A 59 1.03 -4.29 13.93
CA ALA A 59 1.22 -4.05 12.50
C ALA A 59 1.07 -2.56 12.15
N ARG A 60 0.12 -1.85 12.76
CA ARG A 60 -0.03 -0.39 12.61
C ARG A 60 1.20 0.36 13.14
N THR A 61 1.67 0.01 14.33
CA THR A 61 2.89 0.62 14.90
C THR A 61 4.10 0.37 14.01
N ALA A 62 4.31 -0.86 13.54
CA ALA A 62 5.40 -1.17 12.62
C ALA A 62 5.30 -0.39 11.31
N ALA A 63 4.07 -0.18 10.79
CA ALA A 63 3.83 0.59 9.59
C ALA A 63 4.25 2.06 9.74
N GLU A 64 3.93 2.68 10.87
CA GLU A 64 4.28 4.07 11.19
C GLU A 64 5.77 4.25 11.49
N GLU A 65 6.39 3.29 12.20
CA GLU A 65 7.79 3.41 12.62
C GLU A 65 8.81 3.00 11.56
N MET A 66 8.46 2.04 10.70
CA MET A 66 9.44 1.38 9.82
C MET A 66 9.02 1.28 8.35
N LEU A 67 7.74 1.07 8.05
CA LEU A 67 7.31 0.80 6.66
C LEU A 67 7.00 2.08 5.87
N SER A 68 6.82 3.20 6.56
CA SER A 68 6.59 4.51 5.96
C SER A 68 7.65 5.51 6.41
N ASN A 69 7.96 6.47 5.55
CA ASN A 69 8.64 7.69 5.97
C ASN A 69 7.58 8.75 6.35
N PRO A 70 7.41 9.09 7.64
CA PRO A 70 6.30 9.94 8.10
C PRO A 70 6.36 11.37 7.56
N VAL A 71 7.52 11.82 7.06
CA VAL A 71 7.66 13.16 6.47
C VAL A 71 7.00 13.23 5.08
N ILE A 72 7.02 12.14 4.32
CA ILE A 72 6.65 12.15 2.90
C ILE A 72 5.61 11.10 2.49
N GLU A 73 5.28 10.16 3.38
CA GLU A 73 4.35 9.06 3.14
C GLU A 73 3.29 8.99 4.25
N ASP A 74 2.14 8.40 3.91
CA ASP A 74 1.06 8.04 4.83
C ASP A 74 0.80 6.54 4.75
N VAL A 75 0.56 5.93 5.91
CA VAL A 75 -0.07 4.60 5.98
C VAL A 75 -1.55 4.79 5.70
N VAL A 76 -2.04 4.25 4.59
CA VAL A 76 -3.44 4.46 4.14
C VAL A 76 -4.33 3.25 4.40
N ASN A 77 -3.74 2.07 4.63
CA ASN A 77 -4.47 0.85 4.93
C ASN A 77 -3.64 -0.09 5.81
N VAL A 78 -4.31 -0.76 6.76
CA VAL A 78 -3.79 -1.91 7.51
C VAL A 78 -4.96 -2.87 7.72
N ALA A 79 -4.94 -4.00 7.03
CA ALA A 79 -6.05 -4.96 7.01
C ALA A 79 -5.56 -6.41 6.88
N VAL A 80 -6.34 -7.36 7.40
CA VAL A 80 -6.12 -8.78 7.11
C VAL A 80 -6.59 -9.06 5.69
N LEU A 81 -5.77 -9.76 4.92
CA LEU A 81 -6.17 -10.30 3.62
C LEU A 81 -7.08 -11.51 3.86
N ASP A 82 -8.36 -11.38 3.54
CA ASP A 82 -9.25 -12.54 3.52
C ASP A 82 -8.82 -13.50 2.40
N GLU A 83 -8.72 -14.80 2.71
CA GLU A 83 -8.25 -15.83 1.76
C GLU A 83 -9.07 -15.90 0.45
N ALA A 84 -10.25 -15.27 0.39
CA ALA A 84 -11.05 -15.13 -0.81
C ALA A 84 -10.42 -14.22 -1.89
N GLU A 85 -9.50 -13.32 -1.54
CA GLU A 85 -8.82 -12.42 -2.48
C GLU A 85 -7.45 -12.92 -2.95
N GLY A 86 -6.89 -13.94 -2.29
CA GLY A 86 -5.55 -14.48 -2.55
C GLY A 86 -5.47 -15.61 -3.60
N ALA A 87 -6.60 -16.06 -4.15
CA ALA A 87 -6.63 -17.01 -5.25
C ALA A 87 -6.62 -16.28 -6.60
N ARG A 88 -5.49 -15.66 -6.95
CA ARG A 88 -5.17 -15.22 -8.32
C ARG A 88 -3.71 -15.48 -8.63
#